data_AF-A0A523H9W4-F1
#
_entry.id   AF-A0A523H9W4-F1
#
_cell.length_a   1.000
_cell.length_b   1.000
_cell.length_c   1.000
_cell.angle_alpha   90.00
_cell.angle_beta   90.00
_cell.angle_gamma   90.00
#
_symmetry.space_group_name_H-M   'P 1'
#
loop_
_entity.id
_entity.type
_entity.pdbx_description
1 polymer ?
#
loop_
_entity_poly.entity_id
_entity_poly.type
_entity_poly.pdbx_seq_one_letter_code
_entity_poly.pdbx_strand_id
1 'polypeptide(L)' 'MNNYKFEISQIVFVIPIKMRGVIENCNKPSVGENIYEVGVMYQSRVWKTTFYESELTAIEENPSRT' A
#
# COMPACT_ATOMS: atom_id res chain seq x y z
N MET A 1 -27.25 7.27 -1.46
CA MET A 1 -26.56 7.47 -0.16
C MET A 1 -25.91 8.84 -0.20
N ASN A 2 -26.20 9.69 0.79
CA ASN A 2 -25.67 11.05 0.91
C ASN A 2 -24.71 11.12 2.12
N ASN A 3 -23.44 11.44 1.86
CA ASN A 3 -22.56 12.27 2.69
C ASN A 3 -21.19 12.39 2.00
N TYR A 4 -21.12 13.30 1.03
CA TYR A 4 -19.84 13.78 0.50
C TYR A 4 -19.36 14.96 1.34
N LYS A 5 -18.16 14.85 1.91
CA LYS A 5 -17.36 16.01 2.35
C LYS A 5 -15.88 15.73 2.12
N PHE A 6 -15.23 16.65 1.42
CA PHE A 6 -13.80 16.69 1.13
C PHE A 6 -13.33 18.13 1.38
N GLU A 7 -12.06 18.33 1.77
CA GLU A 7 -11.15 19.24 1.06
C GLU A 7 -9.71 18.92 1.49
N ILE A 8 -8.88 18.46 0.55
CA ILE A 8 -7.42 18.39 0.69
C ILE A 8 -6.87 19.48 -0.21
N SER A 9 -6.40 20.58 0.37
CA SER A 9 -5.94 21.76 -0.39
C SER A 9 -4.64 21.50 -1.16
N GLN A 10 -3.74 20.67 -0.62
CA GLN A 10 -2.76 19.86 -1.36
C GLN A 10 -2.02 18.97 -0.36
N ILE A 11 -1.97 17.65 -0.58
CA ILE A 11 -0.83 16.84 -0.13
C ILE A 11 -0.48 15.89 -1.27
N VAL A 12 0.54 16.29 -2.06
CA VAL A 12 1.20 15.39 -3.01
C VAL A 12 2.07 14.45 -2.18
N PHE A 13 1.48 13.35 -1.72
CA PHE A 13 2.23 12.29 -1.05
C PHE A 13 3.02 11.55 -2.11
N VAL A 14 4.28 11.93 -2.30
CA VAL A 14 5.25 11.07 -2.94
C VAL A 14 5.68 10.08 -1.87
N ILE A 15 5.03 8.92 -1.83
CA ILE A 15 5.59 7.77 -1.12
C ILE A 15 7.00 7.60 -1.71
N PRO A 16 8.07 7.69 -0.90
CA PRO A 16 9.41 7.42 -1.40
C PRO A 16 9.39 6.09 -2.13
N ILE A 17 9.97 6.06 -3.34
CA ILE A 17 9.83 5.04 -4.39
C ILE A 17 10.08 3.57 -3.90
N LYS A 18 10.52 3.37 -2.65
CA LYS A 18 10.85 2.07 -2.05
C LYS A 18 10.47 1.98 -0.57
N MET A 19 9.34 2.55 -0.15
CA MET A 19 8.84 2.32 1.21
C MET A 19 8.44 0.87 1.41
N ARG A 20 8.89 0.29 2.52
CA ARG A 20 8.45 -1.04 2.94
C ARG A 20 7.05 -0.93 3.54
N GLY A 21 6.16 -1.80 3.10
CA GLY A 21 4.82 -1.93 3.63
C GLY A 21 4.48 -3.39 3.90
N VAL A 22 3.44 -3.61 4.69
CA VAL A 22 2.89 -4.92 5.01
C VAL A 22 1.56 -5.06 4.28
N ILE A 23 1.36 -6.16 3.56
CA ILE A 23 0.06 -6.47 2.94
C ILE A 23 -0.91 -6.81 4.05
N GLU A 24 -1.96 -6.01 4.19
CA GLU A 24 -3.02 -6.21 5.19
C GLU A 24 -4.22 -6.96 4.57
N ASN A 25 -4.50 -6.72 3.29
CA ASN A 25 -5.59 -7.38 2.59
C ASN A 25 -5.28 -7.58 1.10
N CYS A 26 -5.96 -8.53 0.47
CA CYS A 26 -5.84 -8.83 -0.95
C CYS A 26 -7.24 -8.99 -1.56
N ASN A 27 -7.53 -8.18 -2.57
CA ASN A 27 -8.71 -8.33 -3.41
C ASN A 27 -8.30 -9.06 -4.69
N LYS A 28 -8.85 -10.27 -4.88
CA LYS A 28 -8.57 -11.15 -6.02
C LYS A 28 -9.81 -11.20 -6.93
N PRO A 29 -9.94 -10.28 -7.90
CA PRO A 29 -11.05 -10.34 -8.84
C PRO A 29 -10.96 -11.62 -9.69
N SER A 30 -12.11 -12.10 -10.19
CA SER A 30 -12.16 -13.31 -11.02
C SER A 30 -11.45 -13.14 -12.38
N VAL A 31 -11.31 -11.90 -12.85
CA VAL A 31 -10.60 -11.52 -14.07
C VAL A 31 -9.87 -10.21 -13.78
N GLY A 32 -8.57 -10.14 -14.06
CA GLY A 32 -7.74 -8.94 -13.87
C GLY A 32 -6.59 -9.16 -12.89
N GLU A 33 -5.92 -8.06 -12.55
CA GLU A 33 -4.78 -8.04 -11.65
C GLU A 33 -5.23 -7.97 -10.18
N ASN A 34 -4.48 -8.64 -9.29
CA ASN A 34 -4.74 -8.58 -7.86
C ASN A 34 -4.45 -7.18 -7.33
N ILE A 35 -5.31 -6.71 -6.43
CA ILE A 35 -5.14 -5.42 -5.75
C ILE A 35 -4.88 -5.70 -4.28
N TYR A 36 -3.80 -5.14 -3.75
CA TYR A 36 -3.38 -5.34 -2.37
C TYR A 36 -3.56 -4.05 -1.58
N GLU A 37 -4.20 -4.14 -0.42
CA GLU A 37 -4.15 -3.07 0.59
C GLU A 37 -2.88 -3.24 1.40
N VAL A 38 -2.04 -2.21 1.40
CA VAL A 38 -0.74 -2.20 2.03
C VAL A 38 -0.70 -1.13 3.11
N GLY A 39 -0.38 -1.55 4.33
CA GLY A 39 -0.05 -0.69 5.45
C GLY A 39 1.41 -0.26 5.38
N VAL A 40 1.66 1.05 5.29
CA VAL A 40 3.00 1.65 5.26
C VAL A 40 3.22 2.46 6.53
N MET A 41 4.33 2.21 7.21
CA MET A 41 4.70 2.96 8.41
C MET A 41 5.52 4.19 8.05
N TYR A 42 4.99 5.38 8.35
CA TYR A 42 5.69 6.64 8.13
C TYR A 42 5.42 7.63 9.26
N GLN A 43 6.49 8.19 9.84
CA GLN A 43 6.43 9.17 10.94
C GLN A 43 5.53 8.70 12.11
N SER A 44 5.72 7.45 12.54
CA SER A 44 4.94 6.83 13.62
C SER A 44 3.42 6.76 13.36
N ARG A 45 3.00 6.80 12.09
CA ARG A 45 1.62 6.61 11.65
C ARG A 45 1.55 5.49 10.62
N VAL A 46 0.50 4.66 10.73
CA VAL A 46 0.16 3.69 9.70
C VAL A 46 -0.66 4.42 8.64
N TRP A 47 -0.18 4.38 7.42
CA TRP A 47 -0.90 4.83 6.23
C TRP A 47 -1.35 3.60 5.46
N LYS A 48 -2.59 3.63 4.97
CA LYS A 48 -3.11 2.57 4.12
C LYS A 48 -3.22 3.07 2.69
N THR A 49 -2.76 2.27 1.76
CA THR A 49 -2.84 2.55 0.33
C THR A 49 -3.02 1.24 -0.42
N THR A 50 -3.56 1.30 -1.63
CA THR A 50 -3.76 0.14 -2.49
C THR A 50 -2.76 0.14 -3.63
N PHE A 51 -2.21 -1.02 -3.95
CA PHE A 51 -1.31 -1.22 -5.08
C PHE A 51 -1.75 -2.41 -5.92
N TYR A 52 -1.45 -2.36 -7.22
CA TYR A 52 -1.52 -3.52 -8.09
C TYR A 52 -0.34 -4.47 -7.81
N GLU A 53 -0.52 -5.75 -8.11
CA GLU A 53 0.51 -6.78 -7.94
C GLU A 53 1.83 -6.41 -8.64
N SER A 54 1.77 -5.87 -9.86
CA SER A 54 2.93 -5.44 -10.66
C SER A 54 3.69 -4.25 -10.07
N GLU A 55 3.08 -3.48 -9.17
CA GLU A 55 3.71 -2.35 -8.49
C GLU A 55 4.47 -2.79 -7.23
N LEU A 56 4.22 -4.01 -6.76
CA LEU A 56 4.85 -4.56 -5.56
C LEU A 56 6.08 -5.40 -5.93
N THR A 57 7.20 -5.08 -5.28
CA THR A 57 8.41 -5.91 -5.34
C THR A 57 8.53 -6.70 -4.05
N ALA A 58 8.54 -8.03 -4.14
CA ALA A 58 8.83 -8.88 -2.99
C ALA A 58 10.24 -8.56 -2.47
N ILE A 59 10.35 -8.28 -1.17
CA ILE A 59 11.64 -8.21 -0.50
C ILE A 59 11.89 -9.61 0.02
N GLU A 60 12.84 -10.33 -0.59
CA GLU A 60 13.35 -11.56 0.02
C GLU A 60 13.88 -11.18 1.42
N GLU A 61 13.28 -11.73 2.48
CA GLU A 61 13.95 -11.75 3.76
C GLU A 61 15.22 -12.56 3.54
N ASN A 62 16.38 -11.88 3.54
CA ASN A 62 17.66 -12.57 3.56
C ASN A 62 17.58 -13.63 4.65
N PRO A 63 17.68 -14.94 4.34
CA PRO A 63 17.73 -16.00 5.33
C PRO A 63 19.05 -15.82 6.07
N SER A 64 19.02 -14.96 7.08
CA SER A 64 20.21 -14.59 7.81
C SER A 64 20.42 -15.65 8.88
N ARG A 65 21.15 -16.69 8.46
CA ARG A 65 22.19 -17.38 9.24
C ARG A 65 21.79 -17.80 10.65
N THR A 66 21.31 -19.04 10.79
CA THR A 66 21.68 -19.90 11.92
C THR A 66 23.09 -20.44 11.74
#